data_AF-A0A2T2Z876-F1
#
_entry.id   AF-A0A2T2Z876-F1
#
_cell.length_a   1.000
_cell.length_b   1.000
_cell.length_c   1.000
_cell.angle_alpha   90.00
_cell.angle_beta   90.00
_cell.angle_gamma   90.00
#
_symmetry.space_group_name_H-M   'P 1'
#
loop_
_entity.id
_entity.type
_entity.pdbx_description
1 polymer ?
#
loop_
_entity_poly.entity_id
_entity_poly.type
_entity_poly.pdbx_seq_one_letter_code
_entity_poly.pdbx_strand_id
1 'polypeptide(L)'
;MITVVWLCGTGFGDRIDGISQVFADCLDPTRFEFQPVPYPADYGTRLSYAESVARGRFALASAIRNAPGRVVAGGYSQGAGIAGDVVAEIGRGERPGLEVDACALIADPRRPRLTGLPDTAPAPGYGVSDERPVDGIPAYWAAAPGDPISALPAGNPLRGVADVSEYFTIASPADAVKWGEDLVARAKACRWQRWWSLENWRDWGGAIEYAWNYLQPPVGGGRHTAAYIELGIAARLASTINRTVRE
;
A
#
# COMPACT_ATOMS: atom_id res chain seq x y z
N MET A 1 14.87 -22.58 3.65
CA MET A 1 13.50 -22.02 3.62
C MET A 1 13.59 -20.58 4.07
N ILE A 2 12.98 -19.65 3.33
CA ILE A 2 12.94 -18.22 3.61
C ILE A 2 11.52 -17.88 4.05
N THR A 3 11.35 -17.25 5.21
CA THR A 3 10.01 -16.87 5.70
C THR A 3 9.62 -15.53 5.10
N VAL A 4 8.44 -15.47 4.48
CA VAL A 4 7.83 -14.22 4.00
C VAL A 4 6.82 -13.75 5.02
N VAL A 5 7.24 -12.86 5.92
CA VAL A 5 6.37 -12.27 6.94
C VAL A 5 5.54 -11.14 6.34
N TRP A 6 4.21 -11.24 6.43
CA TRP A 6 3.32 -10.42 5.61
C TRP A 6 2.20 -9.74 6.40
N LEU A 7 2.05 -8.43 6.25
CA LEU A 7 0.92 -7.68 6.81
C LEU A 7 -0.16 -7.45 5.74
N CYS A 8 -1.38 -7.94 6.00
CA CYS A 8 -2.51 -7.76 5.11
C CYS A 8 -3.07 -6.32 5.17
N GLY A 9 -3.95 -6.00 4.22
CA GLY A 9 -4.59 -4.67 4.15
C GLY A 9 -5.52 -4.36 5.31
N THR A 10 -6.00 -3.11 5.38
CA THR A 10 -6.99 -2.66 6.36
C THR A 10 -8.29 -3.48 6.27
N GLY A 11 -8.90 -3.79 7.42
CA GLY A 11 -10.16 -4.53 7.54
C GLY A 11 -10.03 -6.05 7.52
N PHE A 12 -8.83 -6.59 7.28
CA PHE A 12 -8.60 -8.03 7.23
C PHE A 12 -8.19 -8.63 8.56
N GLY A 13 -7.44 -7.89 9.38
CA GLY A 13 -7.09 -8.27 10.75
C GLY A 13 -6.19 -9.50 10.78
N ASP A 14 -6.77 -10.64 11.18
CA ASP A 14 -6.15 -11.97 11.18
C ASP A 14 -6.39 -12.76 9.88
N ARG A 15 -7.22 -12.25 8.96
CA ARG A 15 -7.54 -12.89 7.68
C ARG A 15 -6.55 -12.45 6.59
N ILE A 16 -6.36 -13.32 5.62
CA ILE A 16 -5.61 -13.00 4.40
C ILE A 16 -6.57 -12.37 3.39
N ASP A 17 -6.20 -11.21 2.83
CA ASP A 17 -6.95 -10.59 1.74
C ASP A 17 -6.65 -11.25 0.39
N GLY A 18 -7.55 -11.10 -0.58
CA GLY A 18 -7.40 -11.76 -1.89
C GLY A 18 -6.12 -11.37 -2.65
N ILE A 19 -5.61 -10.16 -2.47
CA ILE A 19 -4.39 -9.68 -3.15
C ILE A 19 -3.16 -10.34 -2.51
N SER A 20 -3.11 -10.35 -1.17
CA SER A 20 -2.10 -11.05 -0.39
C SER A 20 -2.12 -12.56 -0.65
N GLN A 21 -3.30 -13.16 -0.83
CA GLN A 21 -3.44 -14.58 -1.18
C GLN A 21 -2.84 -14.88 -2.56
N VAL A 22 -3.16 -14.07 -3.59
CA VAL A 22 -2.57 -14.24 -4.94
C VAL A 22 -1.06 -14.11 -4.91
N PHE A 23 -0.51 -13.17 -4.13
CA PHE A 23 0.93 -13.06 -3.94
C PHE A 23 1.51 -14.34 -3.31
N ALA A 24 0.90 -14.82 -2.22
CA ALA A 24 1.32 -16.04 -1.53
C ALA A 24 1.30 -17.27 -2.44
N ASP A 25 0.22 -17.47 -3.20
CA ASP A 25 0.03 -18.61 -4.10
C ASP A 25 1.04 -18.64 -5.26
N CYS A 26 1.63 -17.49 -5.59
CA CYS A 26 2.63 -17.36 -6.66
C CYS A 26 4.09 -17.43 -6.16
N LEU A 27 4.32 -17.54 -4.85
CA LEU A 27 5.66 -17.79 -4.31
C LEU A 27 6.08 -19.23 -4.59
N ASP A 28 7.38 -19.45 -4.78
CA ASP A 28 7.94 -20.80 -4.92
C ASP A 28 7.89 -21.52 -3.56
N PRO A 29 7.00 -22.52 -3.38
CA PRO A 29 6.78 -23.15 -2.09
C PRO A 29 7.97 -24.03 -1.65
N THR A 30 8.92 -24.31 -2.55
CA THR A 30 10.14 -25.05 -2.20
C THR A 30 11.18 -24.16 -1.51
N ARG A 31 11.04 -22.84 -1.63
CA ARG A 31 11.99 -21.84 -1.14
C ARG A 31 11.38 -20.89 -0.12
N PHE A 32 10.11 -20.56 -0.25
CA PHE A 32 9.43 -19.57 0.56
C PHE A 32 8.27 -20.17 1.36
N GLU A 33 8.20 -19.79 2.63
CA GLU A 33 7.05 -20.04 3.49
C GLU A 33 6.32 -18.72 3.75
N PHE A 34 5.08 -18.60 3.30
CA PHE A 34 4.29 -17.39 3.50
C PHE A 34 3.64 -17.39 4.88
N GLN A 35 3.95 -16.38 5.69
CA GLN A 35 3.45 -16.24 7.05
C GLN A 35 2.71 -14.91 7.21
N PRO A 36 1.36 -14.90 7.17
CA PRO A 36 0.60 -13.71 7.51
C PRO A 36 0.82 -13.36 8.99
N VAL A 37 1.02 -12.09 9.27
CA VAL A 37 1.25 -11.56 10.62
C VAL A 37 -0.05 -10.92 11.12
N PRO A 38 -0.70 -11.49 12.15
CA PRO A 38 -1.91 -10.92 12.71
C PRO A 38 -1.64 -9.56 13.35
N TYR A 39 -2.45 -8.57 13.00
CA TYR A 39 -2.48 -7.26 13.64
C TYR A 39 -3.90 -6.69 13.52
N PRO A 40 -4.23 -5.57 14.19
CA PRO A 40 -5.60 -5.07 14.17
C PRO A 40 -6.12 -4.75 12.77
N ALA A 41 -5.24 -4.28 11.87
CA ALA A 41 -5.58 -3.78 10.54
C ALA A 41 -6.76 -2.80 10.57
N ASP A 42 -6.85 -2.00 11.63
CA ASP A 42 -8.00 -1.18 11.93
C ASP A 42 -7.79 0.25 11.43
N TYR A 43 -8.91 0.91 11.26
CA TYR A 43 -9.01 2.28 10.82
C TYR A 43 -10.23 2.94 11.47
N GLY A 44 -10.13 3.23 12.76
CA GLY A 44 -11.15 3.97 13.51
C GLY A 44 -12.39 3.17 13.88
N THR A 45 -12.49 1.88 13.56
CA THR A 45 -13.66 1.06 13.93
C THR A 45 -13.61 0.64 15.39
N ARG A 46 -12.45 0.17 15.87
CA ARG A 46 -12.19 -0.16 17.28
C ARG A 46 -10.96 0.57 17.81
N LEU A 47 -9.96 0.80 16.97
CA LEU A 47 -8.72 1.50 17.30
C LEU A 47 -8.48 2.65 16.32
N SER A 48 -7.77 3.69 16.78
CA SER A 48 -7.24 4.70 15.85
C SER A 48 -6.28 4.06 14.85
N TYR A 49 -6.17 4.66 13.66
CA TYR A 49 -5.20 4.20 12.65
C TYR A 49 -3.77 4.18 13.18
N ALA A 50 -3.35 5.24 13.89
CA ALA A 50 -2.04 5.33 14.48
C ALA A 50 -1.76 4.18 15.47
N GLU A 51 -2.77 3.80 16.26
CA GLU A 51 -2.66 2.66 17.18
C GLU A 51 -2.63 1.32 16.42
N SER A 52 -3.43 1.14 15.37
CA SER A 52 -3.35 -0.04 14.49
C SER A 52 -1.95 -0.19 13.88
N VAL A 53 -1.40 0.90 13.35
CA VAL A 53 -0.04 0.97 12.79
C VAL A 53 1.00 0.62 13.85
N ALA A 54 0.94 1.21 15.04
CA ALA A 54 1.87 0.91 16.12
C ALA A 54 1.86 -0.57 16.51
N ARG A 55 0.67 -1.18 16.62
CA ARG A 55 0.53 -2.62 16.92
C ARG A 55 1.03 -3.49 15.76
N GLY A 56 0.77 -3.12 14.51
CA GLY A 56 1.29 -3.82 13.34
C GLY A 56 2.82 -3.77 13.25
N ARG A 57 3.43 -2.62 13.57
CA ARG A 57 4.90 -2.48 13.64
C ARG A 57 5.50 -3.40 14.69
N PHE A 58 4.88 -3.47 15.88
CA PHE A 58 5.31 -4.40 16.93
C PHE A 58 5.17 -5.87 16.48
N ALA A 59 4.03 -6.23 15.90
CA ALA A 59 3.76 -7.59 15.43
C ALA A 59 4.77 -8.03 14.35
N LEU A 60 5.04 -7.16 13.38
CA LEU A 60 6.01 -7.44 12.31
C LEU A 60 7.44 -7.57 12.85
N ALA A 61 7.88 -6.65 13.71
CA ALA A 61 9.21 -6.74 14.32
C ALA A 61 9.38 -8.03 15.14
N SER A 62 8.33 -8.47 15.84
CA SER A 62 8.30 -9.75 16.55
C SER A 62 8.37 -10.93 15.57
N ALA A 63 7.62 -10.90 14.47
CA ALA A 63 7.63 -11.95 13.46
C ALA A 63 9.00 -12.08 12.78
N ILE A 64 9.64 -10.96 12.41
CA ILE A 64 10.99 -10.95 11.84
C ILE A 64 11.99 -11.58 12.83
N ARG A 65 11.94 -11.17 14.10
CA ARG A 65 12.85 -11.65 15.14
C ARG A 65 12.73 -13.15 15.42
N ASN A 66 11.52 -13.67 15.38
CA ASN A 66 11.22 -15.05 15.73
C ASN A 66 11.27 -16.01 14.53
N ALA A 67 11.48 -15.49 13.31
CA ALA A 67 11.64 -16.32 12.14
C ALA A 67 12.93 -17.17 12.28
N PRO A 68 12.88 -18.48 12.02
CA PRO A 68 14.00 -19.40 12.28
C PRO A 68 15.18 -19.25 11.29
N GLY A 69 15.09 -18.33 10.33
CA GLY A 69 16.08 -18.15 9.28
C GLY A 69 15.90 -16.83 8.55
N ARG A 70 16.22 -16.85 7.26
CA ARG A 70 16.18 -15.69 6.38
C ARG A 70 14.75 -15.18 6.19
N VAL A 71 14.59 -13.86 6.12
CA VAL A 71 13.27 -13.21 6.12
C VAL A 71 13.11 -12.28 4.93
N VAL A 72 11.96 -12.36 4.26
CA VAL A 72 11.42 -11.28 3.42
C VAL A 72 10.25 -10.65 4.17
N ALA A 73 10.26 -9.33 4.31
CA ALA A 73 9.16 -8.62 4.98
C ALA A 73 8.32 -7.87 3.95
N GLY A 74 7.00 -7.91 4.10
CA GLY A 74 6.12 -7.26 3.13
C GLY A 74 4.71 -7.01 3.62
N GLY A 75 3.90 -6.47 2.73
CA GLY A 75 2.50 -6.23 3.01
C GLY A 75 1.73 -5.61 1.85
N TYR A 76 0.44 -5.46 2.08
CA TYR A 76 -0.51 -4.79 1.21
C TYR A 76 -1.14 -3.57 1.90
N SER A 77 -1.24 -2.44 1.18
CA SER A 77 -1.94 -1.23 1.62
C SER A 77 -1.42 -0.71 2.98
N GLN A 78 -2.23 -0.63 4.04
CA GLN A 78 -1.74 -0.30 5.40
C GLN A 78 -0.57 -1.18 5.83
N GLY A 79 -0.64 -2.49 5.56
CA GLY A 79 0.42 -3.45 5.85
C GLY A 79 1.71 -3.17 5.07
N ALA A 80 1.59 -2.70 3.82
CA ALA A 80 2.75 -2.28 3.01
C ALA A 80 3.42 -1.04 3.61
N GLY A 81 2.63 -0.05 4.03
CA GLY A 81 3.17 1.14 4.71
C GLY A 81 3.95 0.77 5.97
N ILE A 82 3.36 -0.10 6.81
CA ILE A 82 4.01 -0.60 8.03
C ILE A 82 5.30 -1.37 7.72
N ALA A 83 5.23 -2.35 6.82
CA ALA A 83 6.37 -3.18 6.47
C ALA A 83 7.51 -2.35 5.89
N GLY A 84 7.17 -1.44 4.99
CA GLY A 84 8.10 -0.49 4.43
C GLY A 84 8.79 0.37 5.50
N ASP A 85 8.03 0.96 6.42
CA ASP A 85 8.61 1.78 7.50
C ASP A 85 9.61 0.97 8.34
N VAL A 86 9.21 -0.23 8.78
CA VAL A 86 10.07 -1.10 9.59
C VAL A 86 11.32 -1.50 8.83
N VAL A 87 11.22 -1.89 7.56
CA VAL A 87 12.38 -2.30 6.78
C VAL A 87 13.31 -1.11 6.48
N ALA A 88 12.77 0.09 6.24
CA ALA A 88 13.60 1.28 6.08
C ALA A 88 14.38 1.62 7.37
N GLU A 89 13.78 1.41 8.55
CA GLU A 89 14.48 1.55 9.84
C GLU A 89 15.57 0.49 10.03
N ILE A 90 15.34 -0.75 9.59
CA ILE A 90 16.37 -1.81 9.57
C ILE A 90 17.54 -1.39 8.67
N GLY A 91 17.26 -0.93 7.44
CA GLY A 91 18.29 -0.49 6.49
C GLY A 91 19.15 0.68 6.99
N ARG A 92 18.59 1.54 7.85
CA ARG A 92 19.31 2.63 8.53
C ARG A 92 20.02 2.20 9.82
N GLY A 93 19.89 0.95 10.25
CA GLY A 93 20.49 0.44 11.50
C GLY A 93 19.76 0.87 12.78
N GLU A 94 18.53 1.39 12.67
CA GLU A 94 17.72 1.86 13.81
C GLU A 94 17.04 0.72 14.57
N ARG A 95 17.12 -0.50 14.03
CA ARG A 95 16.52 -1.73 14.58
C ARG A 95 17.58 -2.81 14.77
N PRO A 96 18.50 -2.68 15.74
CA PRO A 96 19.55 -3.66 15.95
C PRO A 96 18.98 -5.05 16.24
N GLY A 97 19.55 -6.07 15.61
CA GLY A 97 19.14 -7.47 15.75
C GLY A 97 17.90 -7.87 14.93
N LEU A 98 17.40 -7.00 14.05
CA LEU A 98 16.46 -7.39 13.01
C LEU A 98 17.19 -7.37 11.66
N GLU A 99 16.97 -8.41 10.86
CA GLU A 99 17.56 -8.54 9.52
C GLU A 99 16.49 -9.06 8.56
N VAL A 100 16.50 -8.54 7.33
CA VAL A 100 15.64 -9.00 6.24
C VAL A 100 16.44 -8.94 4.94
N ASP A 101 16.17 -9.89 4.05
CA ASP A 101 16.85 -9.99 2.75
C ASP A 101 16.22 -9.09 1.69
N ALA A 102 14.92 -8.84 1.80
CA ALA A 102 14.18 -8.02 0.85
C ALA A 102 12.86 -7.50 1.44
N CYS A 103 12.31 -6.49 0.76
CA CYS A 103 11.00 -5.90 1.04
C CYS A 103 10.06 -6.04 -0.17
N ALA A 104 8.85 -6.57 0.05
CA ALA A 104 7.81 -6.70 -0.98
C ALA A 104 6.58 -5.89 -0.60
N LEU A 105 6.22 -4.89 -1.41
CA LEU A 105 5.22 -3.89 -1.05
C LEU A 105 4.16 -3.76 -2.15
N ILE A 106 2.90 -4.05 -1.81
CA ILE A 106 1.75 -3.87 -2.71
C ILE A 106 0.94 -2.65 -2.25
N ALA A 107 0.67 -1.72 -3.15
CA ALA A 107 -0.14 -0.54 -2.87
C ALA A 107 0.38 0.32 -1.69
N ASP A 108 1.71 0.45 -1.58
CA ASP A 108 2.35 1.21 -0.50
C ASP A 108 1.97 2.70 -0.52
N PRO A 109 1.34 3.23 0.55
CA PRO A 109 0.98 4.64 0.64
C PRO A 109 2.21 5.57 0.70
N ARG A 110 3.40 5.02 0.91
CA ARG A 110 4.68 5.74 0.95
C ARG A 110 5.62 5.40 -0.21
N ARG A 111 5.11 4.78 -1.28
CA ARG A 111 5.94 4.41 -2.45
C ARG A 111 6.68 5.64 -3.00
N PRO A 112 8.01 5.62 -3.13
CA PRO A 112 8.75 6.68 -3.80
C PRO A 112 8.43 6.80 -5.30
N ARG A 113 8.62 7.98 -5.86
CA ARG A 113 8.53 8.19 -7.31
C ARG A 113 9.57 7.36 -8.04
N LEU A 114 9.22 6.94 -9.26
CA LEU A 114 10.09 6.18 -10.16
C LEU A 114 10.54 4.79 -9.64
N THR A 115 10.03 4.34 -8.48
CA THR A 115 10.25 2.96 -8.01
C THR A 115 9.11 2.04 -8.42
N GLY A 116 9.43 0.76 -8.59
CA GLY A 116 8.52 -0.24 -9.12
C GLY A 116 9.09 -1.65 -9.07
N LEU A 117 8.54 -2.55 -9.88
CA LEU A 117 9.12 -3.87 -10.11
C LEU A 117 10.23 -3.77 -11.18
N PRO A 118 11.28 -4.60 -11.08
CA PRO A 118 12.29 -4.67 -12.14
C PRO A 118 11.65 -5.00 -13.49
N ASP A 119 12.26 -4.52 -14.56
CA ASP A 119 11.84 -4.82 -15.95
C ASP A 119 10.41 -4.32 -16.29
N THR A 120 9.83 -3.45 -15.46
CA THR A 120 8.53 -2.80 -15.71
C THR A 120 8.65 -1.29 -15.58
N ALA A 121 7.91 -0.55 -16.42
CA ALA A 121 7.79 0.88 -16.22
C ALA A 121 7.09 1.14 -14.88
N PRO A 122 7.66 1.99 -14.00
CA PRO A 122 7.03 2.28 -12.72
C PRO A 122 5.69 2.98 -12.93
N ALA A 123 4.72 2.70 -12.05
CA ALA A 123 3.46 3.43 -12.07
C ALA A 123 3.73 4.94 -11.89
N PRO A 124 3.04 5.82 -12.66
CA PRO A 124 3.22 7.26 -12.55
C PRO A 124 2.82 7.74 -11.15
N GLY A 125 3.34 8.89 -10.74
CA GLY A 125 3.09 9.44 -9.40
C GLY A 125 3.85 8.70 -8.31
N TYR A 126 3.38 8.86 -7.07
CA TYR A 126 3.99 8.32 -5.85
C TYR A 126 2.93 8.16 -4.75
N GLY A 127 3.34 7.64 -3.60
CA GLY A 127 2.50 7.45 -2.42
C GLY A 127 1.72 8.70 -2.02
N VAL A 128 0.52 8.50 -1.49
CA VAL A 128 -0.34 9.56 -0.98
C VAL A 128 0.10 10.09 0.38
N SER A 129 0.76 9.28 1.23
CA SER A 129 1.23 9.71 2.55
C SER A 129 2.46 10.59 2.46
N ASP A 130 3.48 10.12 1.73
CA ASP A 130 4.74 10.79 1.41
C ASP A 130 5.58 9.82 0.56
N GLU A 131 6.89 10.04 0.45
CA GLU A 131 7.84 9.08 -0.09
C GLU A 131 8.74 8.50 1.01
N ARG A 132 9.04 7.21 0.91
CA ARG A 132 9.94 6.53 1.84
C ARG A 132 10.92 5.62 1.08
N PRO A 133 12.19 6.03 0.91
CA PRO A 133 13.21 5.12 0.38
C PRO A 133 13.49 3.98 1.36
N VAL A 134 13.89 2.83 0.81
CA VAL A 134 14.45 1.70 1.55
C VAL A 134 15.89 1.55 1.08
N ASP A 135 16.82 2.10 1.85
CA ASP A 135 18.24 2.05 1.52
C ASP A 135 18.88 0.81 2.16
N GLY A 136 19.88 0.24 1.49
CA GLY A 136 20.65 -0.90 2.00
C GLY A 136 19.93 -2.25 1.94
N ILE A 137 18.64 -2.29 1.62
CA ILE A 137 17.84 -3.53 1.51
C ILE A 137 17.07 -3.52 0.17
N PRO A 138 17.14 -4.59 -0.64
CA PRO A 138 16.35 -4.69 -1.87
C PRO A 138 14.85 -4.53 -1.59
N ALA A 139 14.21 -3.53 -2.19
CA ALA A 139 12.78 -3.27 -2.04
C ALA A 139 12.07 -3.20 -3.38
N TYR A 140 10.89 -3.81 -3.44
CA TYR A 140 10.10 -3.95 -4.66
C TYR A 140 8.69 -3.43 -4.44
N TRP A 141 8.27 -2.49 -5.28
CA TRP A 141 6.95 -1.85 -5.16
C TRP A 141 6.05 -2.26 -6.32
N ALA A 142 4.97 -2.96 -5.99
CA ALA A 142 3.84 -3.18 -6.87
C ALA A 142 2.82 -2.06 -6.69
N ALA A 143 2.62 -1.27 -7.75
CA ALA A 143 1.62 -0.20 -7.78
C ALA A 143 0.78 -0.32 -9.06
N ALA A 144 -0.54 -0.26 -8.93
CA ALA A 144 -1.43 -0.18 -10.08
C ALA A 144 -1.45 1.27 -10.60
N PRO A 145 -1.30 1.51 -11.92
CA PRO A 145 -1.54 2.83 -12.49
C PRO A 145 -2.96 3.32 -12.16
N GLY A 146 -3.06 4.55 -11.65
CA GLY A 146 -4.32 5.14 -11.22
C GLY A 146 -4.76 4.80 -9.79
N ASP A 147 -4.00 3.97 -9.06
CA ASP A 147 -4.23 3.76 -7.62
C ASP A 147 -3.93 5.07 -6.85
N PRO A 148 -4.94 5.70 -6.21
CA PRO A 148 -4.72 6.96 -5.49
C PRO A 148 -3.89 6.81 -4.22
N ILE A 149 -3.65 5.60 -3.73
CA ILE A 149 -2.82 5.36 -2.54
C ILE A 149 -1.35 5.32 -2.89
N SER A 150 -1.01 4.58 -3.95
CA SER A 150 0.40 4.30 -4.30
C SER A 150 0.88 5.01 -5.57
N ALA A 151 0.00 5.54 -6.41
CA ALA A 151 0.30 6.11 -7.72
C ALA A 151 -0.39 7.47 -7.95
N LEU A 152 -0.43 8.30 -6.91
CA LEU A 152 -1.06 9.61 -6.97
C LEU A 152 -0.13 10.64 -7.66
N PRO A 153 -0.60 11.41 -8.65
CA PRO A 153 0.21 12.43 -9.32
C PRO A 153 0.74 13.49 -8.35
N ALA A 154 1.89 14.09 -8.71
CA ALA A 154 2.38 15.28 -8.02
C ALA A 154 1.35 16.41 -8.12
N GLY A 155 1.20 17.19 -7.04
CA GLY A 155 0.25 18.32 -7.00
C GLY A 155 -1.23 17.94 -6.88
N ASN A 156 -1.59 16.64 -6.99
CA ASN A 156 -2.99 16.24 -6.85
C ASN A 156 -3.54 16.62 -5.46
N PRO A 157 -4.67 17.34 -5.38
CA PRO A 157 -5.18 17.90 -4.13
C PRO A 157 -5.67 16.82 -3.17
N LEU A 158 -5.90 15.58 -3.61
CA LEU A 158 -6.18 14.44 -2.71
C LEU A 158 -5.09 14.22 -1.66
N ARG A 159 -3.86 14.65 -1.95
CA ARG A 159 -2.76 14.60 -0.97
C ARG A 159 -2.96 15.59 0.19
N GLY A 160 -3.68 16.69 -0.06
CA GLY A 160 -3.98 17.75 0.91
C GLY A 160 -5.42 17.74 1.46
N VAL A 161 -6.33 17.02 0.81
CA VAL A 161 -7.69 16.80 1.30
C VAL A 161 -7.65 15.68 2.34
N ALA A 162 -7.28 16.10 3.55
CA ALA A 162 -7.55 15.46 4.85
C ALA A 162 -7.06 14.01 5.00
N ASP A 163 -5.75 13.85 5.22
CA ASP A 163 -5.02 12.65 5.63
C ASP A 163 -5.32 11.34 4.86
N VAL A 164 -4.30 10.51 4.66
CA VAL A 164 -4.44 9.14 4.10
C VAL A 164 -5.48 8.31 4.85
N SER A 165 -5.70 8.72 6.08
CA SER A 165 -6.85 8.47 6.91
C SER A 165 -8.18 8.30 6.14
N GLU A 166 -8.63 9.27 5.33
CA GLU A 166 -9.97 9.23 4.73
C GLU A 166 -10.16 8.04 3.75
N TYR A 167 -9.10 7.63 3.06
CA TYR A 167 -9.14 6.46 2.18
C TYR A 167 -9.37 5.17 2.94
N PHE A 168 -8.69 5.00 4.07
CA PHE A 168 -8.77 3.80 4.88
C PHE A 168 -10.10 3.66 5.65
N THR A 169 -10.90 4.74 5.76
CA THR A 169 -12.27 4.72 6.35
C THR A 169 -13.33 4.12 5.45
N ILE A 170 -13.04 3.93 4.16
CA ILE A 170 -14.01 3.40 3.21
C ILE A 170 -14.11 1.88 3.42
N ALA A 171 -14.96 1.50 4.37
CA ALA A 171 -15.15 0.11 4.80
C ALA A 171 -16.34 -0.57 4.09
N SER A 172 -17.20 0.20 3.43
CA SER A 172 -18.39 -0.29 2.73
C SER A 172 -18.69 0.48 1.43
N PRO A 173 -19.53 -0.09 0.53
CA PRO A 173 -20.03 0.63 -0.64
C PRO A 173 -20.80 1.92 -0.29
N ALA A 174 -21.43 1.99 0.89
CA ALA A 174 -22.12 3.20 1.34
C ALA A 174 -21.13 4.29 1.79
N ASP A 175 -20.06 3.90 2.50
CA ASP A 175 -18.98 4.83 2.89
C ASP A 175 -18.24 5.37 1.67
N ALA A 176 -18.06 4.51 0.65
CA ALA A 176 -17.49 4.86 -0.65
C ALA A 176 -18.30 5.93 -1.38
N VAL A 177 -19.64 5.77 -1.43
CA VAL A 177 -20.54 6.75 -2.06
C VAL A 177 -20.51 8.07 -1.31
N LYS A 178 -20.66 8.04 0.02
CA LYS A 178 -20.64 9.25 0.85
C LYS A 178 -19.31 10.00 0.74
N TRP A 179 -18.19 9.28 0.80
CA TRP A 179 -16.87 9.87 0.61
C TRP A 179 -16.70 10.49 -0.79
N GLY A 180 -17.20 9.82 -1.83
CA GLY A 180 -17.24 10.37 -3.18
C GLY A 180 -18.06 11.66 -3.29
N GLU A 181 -19.23 11.71 -2.64
CA GLU A 181 -20.08 12.91 -2.56
C GLU A 181 -19.39 14.04 -1.79
N ASP A 182 -18.77 13.74 -0.65
CA ASP A 182 -18.03 14.70 0.18
C ASP A 182 -16.83 15.27 -0.59
N LEU A 183 -16.09 14.42 -1.30
CA LEU A 183 -14.98 14.86 -2.14
C LEU A 183 -15.47 15.73 -3.30
N VAL A 184 -16.56 15.35 -3.97
CA VAL A 184 -17.17 16.18 -5.04
C VAL A 184 -17.64 17.52 -4.48
N ALA A 185 -18.23 17.55 -3.28
CA ALA A 185 -18.66 18.76 -2.61
C ALA A 185 -17.48 19.67 -2.27
N ARG A 186 -16.39 19.13 -1.72
CA ARG A 186 -15.13 19.86 -1.44
C ARG A 186 -14.48 20.36 -2.73
N ALA A 187 -14.39 19.53 -3.76
CA ALA A 187 -13.88 19.90 -5.07
C ALA A 187 -14.72 21.02 -5.71
N LYS A 188 -16.04 21.00 -5.54
CA LYS A 188 -16.90 22.11 -5.94
C LYS A 188 -16.59 23.35 -5.10
N ALA A 189 -16.59 23.29 -3.77
CA ALA A 189 -16.30 24.44 -2.91
C ALA A 189 -14.94 25.11 -3.24
N CYS A 190 -13.86 24.34 -3.37
CA CYS A 190 -12.53 24.85 -3.72
C CYS A 190 -12.43 25.33 -5.18
N ARG A 191 -13.18 24.75 -6.13
CA ARG A 191 -13.30 25.29 -7.49
C ARG A 191 -14.04 26.63 -7.49
N TRP A 192 -15.12 26.77 -6.73
CA TRP A 192 -15.86 28.04 -6.65
C TRP A 192 -15.02 29.16 -6.03
N GLN A 193 -14.16 28.84 -5.06
CA GLN A 193 -13.22 29.80 -4.49
C GLN A 193 -12.13 30.27 -5.47
N ARG A 194 -11.83 29.48 -6.51
CA ARG A 194 -10.78 29.79 -7.51
C ARG A 194 -11.27 29.50 -8.92
N TRP A 195 -12.51 29.91 -9.22
CA TRP A 195 -13.22 29.50 -10.44
C TRP A 195 -12.53 30.01 -11.73
N TRP A 196 -11.66 31.03 -11.60
CA TRP A 196 -10.84 31.59 -12.67
C TRP A 196 -9.53 30.82 -12.96
N SER A 197 -9.14 29.83 -12.16
CA SER A 197 -7.88 29.09 -12.34
C SER A 197 -8.07 27.81 -13.14
N LEU A 198 -7.55 27.77 -14.37
CA LEU A 198 -7.59 26.58 -15.24
C LEU A 198 -6.80 25.38 -14.68
N GLU A 199 -5.71 25.64 -13.95
CA GLU A 199 -4.90 24.63 -13.27
C GLU A 199 -5.73 23.95 -12.17
N ASN A 200 -6.42 24.74 -11.35
CA ASN A 200 -7.30 24.22 -10.29
C ASN A 200 -8.47 23.39 -10.86
N TRP A 201 -9.00 23.71 -12.05
CA TRP A 201 -10.03 22.89 -12.69
C TRP A 201 -9.50 21.52 -13.14
N ARG A 202 -8.26 21.46 -13.65
CA ARG A 202 -7.60 20.22 -14.06
C ARG A 202 -7.23 19.34 -12.86
N ASP A 203 -6.64 19.93 -11.84
CA ASP A 203 -6.16 19.20 -10.66
C ASP A 203 -7.30 18.56 -9.87
N TRP A 204 -8.41 19.28 -9.68
CA TRP A 204 -9.59 18.75 -8.99
C TRP A 204 -10.44 17.82 -9.86
N GLY A 205 -10.41 17.98 -11.19
CA GLY A 205 -10.98 16.99 -12.12
C GLY A 205 -10.27 15.65 -11.99
N GLY A 206 -8.93 15.67 -11.99
CA GLY A 206 -8.11 14.49 -11.72
C GLY A 206 -8.33 13.93 -10.31
N ALA A 207 -8.47 14.77 -9.29
CA ALA A 207 -8.76 14.32 -7.93
C ALA A 207 -10.03 13.46 -7.82
N ILE A 208 -11.10 13.87 -8.52
CA ILE A 208 -12.33 13.07 -8.57
C ILE A 208 -12.05 11.73 -9.26
N GLU A 209 -11.41 11.72 -10.43
CA GLU A 209 -11.07 10.46 -11.12
C GLU A 209 -10.28 9.48 -10.25
N TYR A 210 -9.25 9.98 -9.57
CA TYR A 210 -8.42 9.17 -8.68
C TYR A 210 -9.21 8.64 -7.47
N ALA A 211 -10.17 9.41 -6.97
CA ALA A 211 -11.07 8.93 -5.94
C ALA A 211 -12.01 7.84 -6.44
N TRP A 212 -12.58 8.00 -7.63
CA TRP A 212 -13.37 6.94 -8.28
C TRP A 212 -12.53 5.67 -8.51
N ASN A 213 -11.25 5.80 -8.80
CA ASN A 213 -10.32 4.68 -8.94
C ASN A 213 -10.05 3.95 -7.63
N TYR A 214 -10.24 4.57 -6.46
CA TYR A 214 -10.16 3.87 -5.18
C TYR A 214 -11.31 2.87 -5.00
N LEU A 215 -12.53 3.29 -5.36
CA LEU A 215 -13.75 2.54 -5.07
C LEU A 215 -13.79 1.23 -5.87
N GLN A 216 -14.34 0.18 -5.26
CA GLN A 216 -14.46 -1.13 -5.90
C GLN A 216 -15.53 -1.14 -7.01
N PRO A 217 -15.38 -1.98 -8.05
CA PRO A 217 -16.44 -2.25 -9.01
C PRO A 217 -17.71 -2.79 -8.33
N PRO A 218 -18.93 -2.51 -8.88
CA PRO A 218 -19.21 -1.79 -10.12
C PRO A 218 -19.23 -0.25 -9.95
N VAL A 219 -19.03 0.25 -8.73
CA VAL A 219 -19.19 1.67 -8.40
C VAL A 219 -17.95 2.49 -8.79
N GLY A 220 -16.75 1.89 -8.79
CA GLY A 220 -15.50 2.57 -9.14
C GLY A 220 -14.54 1.77 -9.99
N GLY A 221 -13.35 2.32 -10.18
CA GLY A 221 -12.31 1.79 -11.06
C GLY A 221 -11.48 0.65 -10.46
N GLY A 222 -11.61 0.36 -9.16
CA GLY A 222 -10.97 -0.79 -8.51
C GLY A 222 -9.45 -0.79 -8.57
N ARG A 223 -8.81 0.38 -8.76
CA ARG A 223 -7.35 0.48 -8.94
C ARG A 223 -6.58 0.20 -7.66
N HIS A 224 -7.15 0.47 -6.49
CA HIS A 224 -6.53 0.08 -5.23
C HIS A 224 -6.77 -1.39 -4.85
N THR A 225 -7.67 -2.09 -5.55
CA THR A 225 -8.14 -3.42 -5.14
C THR A 225 -8.03 -4.43 -6.29
N ALA A 226 -9.10 -4.59 -7.08
CA ALA A 226 -9.23 -5.60 -8.14
C ALA A 226 -8.07 -5.56 -9.15
N ALA A 227 -7.56 -4.37 -9.48
CA ALA A 227 -6.48 -4.20 -10.44
C ALA A 227 -5.20 -4.97 -10.08
N TYR A 228 -4.90 -5.16 -8.79
CA TYR A 228 -3.71 -5.92 -8.37
C TYR A 228 -3.78 -7.40 -8.71
N ILE A 229 -5.00 -7.94 -8.82
CA ILE A 229 -5.28 -9.33 -9.22
C ILE A 229 -5.46 -9.38 -10.74
N GLU A 230 -6.39 -8.61 -11.29
CA GLU A 230 -6.80 -8.66 -12.71
C GLU A 230 -5.64 -8.33 -13.66
N LEU A 231 -4.77 -7.38 -13.28
CA LEU A 231 -3.61 -7.01 -14.07
C LEU A 231 -2.37 -7.84 -13.72
N GLY A 232 -2.50 -8.88 -12.88
CA GLY A 232 -1.40 -9.77 -12.48
C GLY A 232 -0.27 -9.09 -11.71
N ILE A 233 -0.54 -7.97 -11.03
CA ILE A 233 0.50 -7.17 -10.36
C ILE A 233 1.07 -7.91 -9.14
N ALA A 234 0.19 -8.50 -8.33
CA ALA A 234 0.59 -9.29 -7.15
C ALA A 234 1.45 -10.50 -7.56
N ALA A 235 1.03 -11.22 -8.61
CA ALA A 235 1.77 -12.37 -9.15
C ALA A 235 3.16 -11.97 -9.70
N ARG A 236 3.29 -10.80 -10.34
CA ARG A 236 4.59 -10.28 -10.79
C ARG A 236 5.52 -9.92 -9.64
N LEU A 237 4.99 -9.38 -8.53
CA LEU A 237 5.80 -9.13 -7.34
C LEU A 237 6.31 -10.44 -6.75
N ALA A 238 5.45 -11.47 -6.63
CA ALA A 238 5.88 -12.80 -6.17
C ALA A 238 6.96 -13.40 -7.09
N SER A 239 6.77 -13.32 -8.40
CA SER A 239 7.77 -13.76 -9.39
C SER A 239 9.09 -12.98 -9.27
N THR A 240 9.02 -11.69 -8.92
CA THR A 240 10.22 -10.88 -8.64
C THR A 240 10.94 -11.43 -7.43
N ILE A 241 10.26 -11.65 -6.31
CA ILE A 241 10.83 -12.22 -5.09
C ILE A 241 11.46 -13.59 -5.36
N ASN A 242 10.76 -14.47 -6.08
CA ASN A 242 11.27 -15.78 -6.48
C ASN A 242 12.61 -15.66 -7.23
N ARG A 243 12.77 -14.68 -8.11
CA ARG A 243 13.98 -14.50 -8.92
C ARG A 243 15.11 -13.80 -8.18
N THR A 244 14.79 -12.79 -7.37
CA THR A 244 15.79 -11.83 -6.88
C THR A 244 16.36 -12.21 -5.52
N VAL A 245 15.57 -12.86 -4.65
CA VAL A 245 16.04 -13.29 -3.33
C VAL A 245 16.81 -14.59 -3.51
N ARG A 246 18.13 -14.49 -3.68
CA ARG A 246 19.02 -15.64 -3.88
C ARG A 246 19.18 -16.45 -2.60
N GLU A 247 19.60 -17.71 -2.72
CA GLU A 247 20.00 -18.58 -1.60
C GLU A 247 21.29 -18.11 -0.90
#